data_AF-A0A930WRE8-F1
#
_entry.id   AF-A0A930WRE8-F1
#
_cell.length_a   1.000
_cell.length_b   1.000
_cell.length_c   1.000
_cell.angle_alpha   90.00
_cell.angle_beta   90.00
_cell.angle_gamma   90.00
#
_symmetry.space_group_name_H-M   'P 1'
#
loop_
_entity.id
_entity.type
_entity.pdbx_description
1 polymer ?
#
loop_
_entity_poly.entity_id
_entity_poly.type
_entity_poly.pdbx_seq_one_letter_code
_entity_poly.pdbx_strand_id
1 'polypeptide(L)'
;MENSLEIILQRTKWFRQARFGMFIHFGLYAIPGRGEWIRSNEKMTIEDYQPYFDAFNPSEFDAKVWAKAAKEAGMKYVVLTAKHHDGFCLFDSEYTDYKITNTPFGRDLVREFVEAVRAEGLRVGLYFSLLDWYHPDYPKYSDRHHPMRGNIAYKDEQIDFERYLDFMHHQVEEIVTKYGKLDILWFDFSYAEMFGEKWKASDLIELVRKYQPDVVVDNRLETSGEGFGSIATEEIHSYSGDFVSPEQ
;
A
#
# COMPACT_ATOMS: atom_id res chain seq x y z
N MET A 1 -21.15 -3.89 8.61
CA MET A 1 -21.51 -5.06 7.76
C MET A 1 -20.98 -6.31 8.44
N GLU A 2 -21.74 -7.40 8.50
CA GLU A 2 -21.32 -8.64 9.17
C GLU A 2 -20.21 -9.32 8.34
N ASN A 3 -18.99 -9.43 8.90
CA ASN A 3 -17.84 -10.05 8.23
C ASN A 3 -17.76 -11.53 8.60
N SER A 4 -18.60 -12.36 7.99
CA SER A 4 -18.64 -13.80 8.27
C SER A 4 -17.64 -14.60 7.41
N LEU A 5 -17.21 -15.77 7.91
CA LEU A 5 -16.33 -16.67 7.17
C LEU A 5 -16.92 -17.07 5.81
N GLU A 6 -18.24 -17.26 5.71
CA GLU A 6 -18.91 -17.58 4.44
C GLU A 6 -18.73 -16.47 3.40
N ILE A 7 -18.90 -15.21 3.81
CA ILE A 7 -18.71 -14.04 2.95
C ILE A 7 -17.24 -13.96 2.47
N ILE A 8 -16.29 -14.15 3.38
CA ILE A 8 -14.85 -14.15 3.07
C ILE A 8 -14.51 -15.27 2.07
N LEU A 9 -15.00 -16.49 2.31
CA LEU A 9 -14.74 -17.64 1.43
C LEU A 9 -15.31 -17.45 0.03
N GLN A 10 -16.46 -16.78 -0.08
CA GLN A 10 -17.06 -16.45 -1.37
C GLN A 10 -16.26 -15.37 -2.10
N ARG A 11 -15.87 -14.29 -1.41
CA ARG A 11 -15.05 -13.20 -1.97
C ARG A 11 -13.69 -13.69 -2.47
N THR A 12 -13.04 -14.56 -1.70
CA THR A 12 -11.70 -15.11 -2.01
C THR A 12 -11.71 -16.31 -2.95
N LYS A 13 -12.89 -16.78 -3.41
CA LYS A 13 -12.98 -17.98 -4.25
C LYS A 13 -12.10 -17.89 -5.50
N TRP A 14 -12.14 -16.74 -6.19
CA TRP A 14 -11.33 -16.53 -7.38
C TRP A 14 -9.83 -16.49 -7.04
N PHE A 15 -9.45 -15.84 -5.94
CA PHE A 15 -8.06 -15.67 -5.51
C PHE A 15 -7.42 -17.03 -5.18
N ARG A 16 -8.16 -17.88 -4.45
CA ARG A 16 -7.76 -19.25 -4.14
C ARG A 16 -7.64 -20.13 -5.38
N GLN A 17 -8.40 -19.86 -6.45
CA GLN A 17 -8.28 -20.56 -7.73
C GLN A 17 -7.13 -20.03 -8.59
N ALA A 18 -6.88 -18.72 -8.51
CA ALA A 18 -5.85 -18.02 -9.28
C ALA A 18 -4.45 -18.49 -8.92
N ARG A 19 -4.17 -18.72 -7.64
CA ARG A 19 -2.93 -19.26 -7.04
C ARG A 19 -1.65 -18.45 -7.25
N PHE A 20 -1.42 -17.90 -8.44
CA PHE A 20 -0.17 -17.32 -8.86
C PHE A 20 -0.38 -15.90 -9.40
N GLY A 21 0.38 -14.95 -8.85
CA GLY A 21 0.37 -13.55 -9.25
C GLY A 21 1.75 -12.92 -9.18
N MET A 22 1.85 -11.71 -9.71
CA MET A 22 3.05 -10.88 -9.69
C MET A 22 2.93 -9.81 -8.62
N PHE A 23 4.00 -9.57 -7.87
CA PHE A 23 4.14 -8.39 -7.01
C PHE A 23 5.19 -7.47 -7.63
N ILE A 24 4.88 -6.18 -7.76
CA ILE A 24 5.78 -5.16 -8.27
C ILE A 24 6.00 -4.12 -7.18
N HIS A 25 7.21 -4.09 -6.64
CA HIS A 25 7.70 -2.99 -5.81
C HIS A 25 8.45 -2.01 -6.71
N PHE A 26 7.87 -0.84 -6.91
CA PHE A 26 8.47 0.23 -7.69
C PHE A 26 8.24 1.59 -7.01
N GLY A 27 9.23 2.49 -7.10
CA GLY A 27 9.20 3.78 -6.43
C GLY A 27 10.59 4.43 -6.48
N LEU A 28 10.78 5.52 -5.74
CA LEU A 28 12.04 6.28 -5.72
C LEU A 28 13.25 5.41 -5.35
N TYR A 29 13.04 4.43 -4.47
CA TYR A 29 14.06 3.46 -4.04
C TYR A 29 14.65 2.61 -5.18
N ALA A 30 14.02 2.57 -6.35
CA ALA A 30 14.58 1.93 -7.53
C ALA A 30 15.84 2.65 -8.07
N ILE A 31 15.97 3.97 -7.84
CA ILE A 31 17.15 4.74 -8.27
C ILE A 31 18.41 4.35 -7.48
N PRO A 32 18.43 4.34 -6.14
CA PRO A 32 19.59 3.87 -5.40
C PRO A 32 19.79 2.36 -5.51
N GLY A 33 18.77 1.58 -5.91
CA GLY A 33 18.91 0.19 -6.33
C GLY A 33 19.34 -0.80 -5.25
N ARG A 34 19.10 -0.48 -3.97
CA ARG A 34 19.55 -1.28 -2.82
C ARG A 34 18.49 -1.50 -1.73
N GLY A 35 17.23 -1.56 -2.15
CA GLY A 35 16.08 -1.90 -1.31
C GLY A 35 15.23 -0.69 -0.91
N GLU A 36 13.93 -0.95 -0.76
CA GLU A 36 12.87 0.00 -0.44
C GLU A 36 12.94 0.57 0.98
N TRP A 37 13.64 -0.12 1.89
CA TRP A 37 13.91 0.32 3.25
C TRP A 37 15.10 1.28 3.40
N ILE A 38 15.72 1.71 2.30
CA ILE A 38 16.96 2.51 2.33
C ILE A 38 16.86 3.74 3.24
N ARG A 39 15.74 4.49 3.22
CA ARG A 39 15.56 5.65 4.12
C ARG A 39 15.65 5.25 5.59
N SER A 40 15.03 4.15 5.98
CA SER A 40 15.07 3.64 7.35
C SER A 40 16.44 3.11 7.73
N ASN A 41 17.05 2.29 6.87
CA ASN A 41 18.31 1.60 7.14
C ASN A 41 19.48 2.59 7.24
N GLU A 42 19.48 3.62 6.42
CA GLU A 42 20.55 4.63 6.35
C GLU A 42 20.20 5.93 7.08
N LYS A 43 19.01 6.00 7.70
CA LYS A 43 18.49 7.19 8.41
C LYS A 43 18.51 8.45 7.54
N MET A 44 18.13 8.32 6.28
CA MET A 44 18.08 9.44 5.33
C MET A 44 16.96 10.41 5.70
N THR A 45 17.28 11.71 5.72
CA THR A 45 16.25 12.75 5.86
C THR A 45 15.39 12.85 4.59
N ILE A 46 14.40 13.74 4.58
CA ILE A 46 13.65 14.03 3.36
C ILE A 46 14.59 14.68 2.34
N GLU A 47 15.43 15.61 2.78
CA GLU A 47 16.40 16.33 1.95
C GLU A 47 17.44 15.40 1.32
N ASP A 48 17.92 14.40 2.06
CA ASP A 48 18.84 13.38 1.52
C ASP A 48 18.21 12.55 0.40
N TYR A 49 16.88 12.37 0.44
CA TYR A 49 16.12 11.52 -0.48
C TYR A 49 15.51 12.30 -1.66
N GLN A 50 15.37 13.62 -1.52
CA GLN A 50 14.83 14.53 -2.53
C GLN A 50 15.49 14.41 -3.91
N PRO A 51 16.82 14.22 -4.05
CA PRO A 51 17.44 14.04 -5.37
C PRO A 51 16.86 12.88 -6.17
N TYR A 52 16.35 11.83 -5.51
CA TYR A 52 15.69 10.72 -6.21
C TYR A 52 14.33 11.13 -6.76
N PHE A 53 13.55 11.94 -6.04
CA PHE A 53 12.30 12.51 -6.54
C PHE A 53 12.55 13.41 -7.75
N ASP A 54 13.54 14.31 -7.65
CA ASP A 54 13.87 15.28 -8.70
C ASP A 54 14.40 14.60 -9.98
N ALA A 55 15.01 13.43 -9.85
CA ALA A 55 15.53 12.62 -10.96
C ALA A 55 14.55 11.55 -11.47
N PHE A 56 13.39 11.36 -10.83
CA PHE A 56 12.50 10.24 -11.13
C PHE A 56 11.84 10.38 -12.51
N ASN A 57 12.41 9.69 -13.50
CA ASN A 57 11.92 9.66 -14.86
C ASN A 57 12.12 8.27 -15.50
N PRO A 58 11.24 7.29 -15.25
CA PRO A 58 11.31 5.98 -15.88
C PRO A 58 10.88 6.09 -17.35
N SER A 59 11.76 6.64 -18.18
CA SER A 59 11.53 6.93 -19.60
C SER A 59 11.17 5.70 -20.45
N GLU A 60 11.65 4.52 -20.05
CA GLU A 60 11.37 3.23 -20.70
C GLU A 60 10.13 2.51 -20.09
N PHE A 61 9.36 3.16 -19.22
CA PHE A 61 8.17 2.56 -18.63
C PHE A 61 7.06 2.33 -19.67
N ASP A 62 6.65 1.07 -19.80
CA ASP A 62 5.44 0.65 -20.52
C ASP A 62 4.70 -0.42 -19.72
N ALA A 63 3.54 -0.04 -19.16
CA ALA A 63 2.67 -0.93 -18.40
C ALA A 63 2.21 -2.16 -19.20
N LYS A 64 2.08 -2.07 -20.52
CA LYS A 64 1.66 -3.19 -21.38
C LYS A 64 2.72 -4.27 -21.44
N VAL A 65 4.01 -3.88 -21.43
CA VAL A 65 5.13 -4.84 -21.36
C VAL A 65 5.05 -5.64 -20.07
N TRP A 66 4.78 -4.99 -18.93
CA TRP A 66 4.64 -5.66 -17.64
C TRP A 66 3.43 -6.59 -17.61
N ALA A 67 2.26 -6.12 -18.04
CA ALA A 67 1.03 -6.91 -18.08
C ALA A 67 1.16 -8.14 -18.99
N LYS A 68 1.76 -7.97 -20.17
CA LYS A 68 2.01 -9.06 -21.11
C LYS A 68 2.98 -10.09 -20.53
N ALA A 69 4.07 -9.65 -19.92
CA ALA A 69 5.03 -10.54 -19.26
C ALA A 69 4.36 -11.36 -18.14
N ALA A 70 3.51 -10.74 -17.32
CA ALA A 70 2.76 -11.45 -16.28
C ALA A 70 1.83 -12.53 -16.86
N LYS A 71 1.11 -12.19 -17.94
CA LYS A 71 0.23 -13.15 -18.63
C LYS A 71 1.00 -14.31 -19.26
N GLU A 72 2.10 -14.03 -19.94
CA GLU A 72 2.97 -15.04 -20.58
C GLU A 72 3.61 -15.98 -19.54
N ALA A 73 3.91 -15.47 -18.34
CA ALA A 73 4.35 -16.27 -17.21
C ALA A 73 3.23 -17.13 -16.58
N GLY A 74 1.97 -16.99 -17.03
CA GLY A 74 0.83 -17.75 -16.54
C GLY A 74 0.18 -17.19 -15.27
N MET A 75 0.61 -16.02 -14.80
CA MET A 75 0.03 -15.35 -13.63
C MET A 75 -1.41 -14.92 -13.90
N LYS A 76 -2.19 -14.75 -12.82
CA LYS A 76 -3.63 -14.45 -12.88
C LYS A 76 -3.99 -13.09 -12.28
N TYR A 77 -3.09 -12.50 -11.52
CA TYR A 77 -3.23 -11.19 -10.93
C TYR A 77 -1.87 -10.49 -10.81
N VAL A 78 -1.89 -9.16 -10.72
CA VAL A 78 -0.70 -8.35 -10.51
C VAL A 78 -0.99 -7.31 -9.42
N VAL A 79 -0.10 -7.18 -8.43
CA VAL A 79 -0.17 -6.17 -7.36
C VAL A 79 0.99 -5.19 -7.54
N LEU A 80 0.69 -3.89 -7.61
CA LEU A 80 1.68 -2.81 -7.70
C LEU A 80 1.63 -1.94 -6.43
N THR A 81 2.78 -1.52 -5.93
CA THR A 81 2.88 -0.48 -4.89
C THR A 81 2.28 0.84 -5.38
N ALA A 82 1.12 1.24 -4.89
CA ALA A 82 0.59 2.59 -5.11
C ALA A 82 1.33 3.62 -4.25
N LYS A 83 1.67 3.24 -3.02
CA LYS A 83 2.52 4.00 -2.09
C LYS A 83 3.29 3.02 -1.20
N HIS A 84 4.59 3.21 -1.04
CA HIS A 84 5.42 2.45 -0.09
C HIS A 84 5.72 3.28 1.17
N HIS A 85 6.47 2.71 2.13
CA HIS A 85 6.81 3.38 3.41
C HIS A 85 7.49 4.74 3.25
N ASP A 86 8.18 5.00 2.15
CA ASP A 86 8.84 6.29 1.92
C ASP A 86 7.86 7.45 1.66
N GLY A 87 6.56 7.16 1.51
CA GLY A 87 5.46 8.12 1.35
C GLY A 87 5.21 8.53 -0.11
N PHE A 88 6.05 8.09 -1.06
CA PHE A 88 5.93 8.51 -2.46
C PHE A 88 4.76 7.82 -3.15
N CYS A 89 3.84 8.61 -3.71
CA CYS A 89 2.66 8.11 -4.41
C CYS A 89 2.93 7.91 -5.90
N LEU A 90 2.76 6.68 -6.40
CA LEU A 90 2.80 6.35 -7.83
C LEU A 90 1.49 6.70 -8.57
N PHE A 91 0.58 7.38 -7.90
CA PHE A 91 -0.73 7.78 -8.38
C PHE A 91 -0.94 9.29 -8.14
N ASP A 92 -1.84 9.91 -8.89
CA ASP A 92 -2.07 11.36 -8.82
C ASP A 92 -2.96 11.76 -7.63
N SER A 93 -2.42 11.69 -6.41
CA SER A 93 -3.17 12.04 -5.19
C SER A 93 -3.43 13.55 -5.08
N GLU A 94 -4.62 13.94 -4.64
CA GLU A 94 -4.95 15.35 -4.36
C GLU A 94 -4.45 15.83 -2.99
N TYR A 95 -3.97 14.92 -2.14
CA TYR A 95 -3.65 15.21 -0.74
C TYR A 95 -2.15 15.42 -0.46
N THR A 96 -1.28 15.23 -1.46
CA THR A 96 0.17 15.45 -1.33
C THR A 96 0.80 15.87 -2.64
N ASP A 97 1.83 16.72 -2.56
CA ASP A 97 2.71 17.02 -3.69
C ASP A 97 3.82 15.98 -3.88
N TYR A 98 4.00 15.06 -2.92
CA TYR A 98 5.00 14.00 -2.98
C TYR A 98 4.48 12.78 -3.77
N LYS A 99 4.20 13.05 -5.05
CA LYS A 99 3.56 12.14 -5.99
C LYS A 99 4.24 12.18 -7.35
N ILE A 100 4.08 11.10 -8.11
CA ILE A 100 4.76 10.88 -9.38
C ILE A 100 4.45 11.94 -10.45
N THR A 101 3.25 12.53 -10.45
CA THR A 101 2.86 13.59 -11.40
C THR A 101 3.65 14.89 -11.20
N ASN A 102 4.28 15.07 -10.04
CA ASN A 102 5.17 16.19 -9.73
C ASN A 102 6.66 15.88 -9.96
N THR A 103 6.99 14.70 -10.50
CA THR A 103 8.35 14.34 -10.94
C THR A 103 8.53 14.61 -12.43
N PRO A 104 9.76 14.56 -13.00
CA PRO A 104 9.93 14.70 -14.45
C PRO A 104 9.17 13.67 -15.30
N PHE A 105 8.71 12.55 -14.73
CA PHE A 105 7.85 11.60 -15.43
C PHE A 105 6.47 12.18 -15.78
N GLY A 106 5.87 12.97 -14.89
CA GLY A 106 4.65 13.75 -15.13
C GLY A 106 3.37 12.96 -15.45
N ARG A 107 3.33 11.65 -15.22
CA ARG A 107 2.21 10.75 -15.57
C ARG A 107 1.74 9.93 -14.37
N ASP A 108 0.46 9.56 -14.38
CA ASP A 108 -0.18 8.69 -13.39
C ASP A 108 0.12 7.21 -13.70
N LEU A 109 1.19 6.67 -13.10
CA LEU A 109 1.68 5.32 -13.36
C LEU A 109 0.68 4.24 -12.91
N VAL A 110 0.01 4.45 -11.79
CA VAL A 110 -1.02 3.52 -11.30
C VAL A 110 -2.17 3.42 -12.29
N ARG A 111 -2.65 4.52 -12.88
CA ARG A 111 -3.69 4.47 -13.92
C ARG A 111 -3.27 3.63 -15.14
N GLU A 112 -2.09 3.90 -15.68
CA GLU A 112 -1.57 3.16 -16.83
C GLU A 112 -1.38 1.66 -16.52
N PHE A 113 -0.89 1.35 -15.32
CA PHE A 113 -0.77 -0.02 -14.81
C PHE A 113 -2.13 -0.73 -14.76
N VAL A 114 -3.12 -0.12 -14.09
CA VAL A 114 -4.44 -0.74 -13.90
C VAL A 114 -5.14 -0.97 -15.25
N GLU A 115 -5.02 -0.03 -16.18
CA GLU A 115 -5.57 -0.18 -17.54
C GLU A 115 -4.90 -1.31 -18.31
N ALA A 116 -3.57 -1.39 -18.29
CA ALA A 116 -2.82 -2.42 -19.02
C ALA A 116 -3.06 -3.83 -18.48
N VAL A 117 -3.03 -4.03 -17.16
CA VAL A 117 -3.28 -5.33 -16.52
C VAL A 117 -4.69 -5.81 -16.83
N ARG A 118 -5.68 -4.92 -16.74
CA ARG A 118 -7.08 -5.24 -17.06
C ARG A 118 -7.27 -5.58 -18.53
N ALA A 119 -6.60 -4.86 -19.44
CA ALA A 119 -6.68 -5.13 -20.89
C ALA A 119 -6.14 -6.52 -21.26
N GLU A 120 -5.19 -7.05 -20.49
CA GLU A 120 -4.68 -8.43 -20.68
C GLU A 120 -5.57 -9.52 -20.08
N GLY A 121 -6.65 -9.15 -19.39
CA GLY A 121 -7.58 -10.07 -18.72
C GLY A 121 -7.09 -10.57 -17.37
N LEU A 122 -6.10 -9.88 -16.78
CA LEU A 122 -5.57 -10.17 -15.45
C LEU A 122 -6.35 -9.39 -14.38
N ARG A 123 -6.37 -9.94 -13.17
CA ARG A 123 -6.94 -9.28 -11.99
C ARG A 123 -5.96 -8.22 -11.47
N VAL A 124 -6.49 -7.08 -11.04
CA VAL A 124 -5.68 -5.90 -10.66
C VAL A 124 -5.63 -5.76 -9.15
N GLY A 125 -4.42 -5.61 -8.60
CA GLY A 125 -4.20 -5.29 -7.20
C GLY A 125 -3.36 -4.04 -7.01
N LEU A 126 -3.62 -3.33 -5.92
CA LEU A 126 -2.77 -2.24 -5.46
C LEU A 126 -2.33 -2.50 -4.02
N TYR A 127 -1.04 -2.28 -3.77
CA TYR A 127 -0.45 -2.25 -2.44
C TYR A 127 -0.45 -0.81 -1.94
N PHE A 128 -0.73 -0.62 -0.64
CA PHE A 128 -0.71 0.68 0.00
C PHE A 128 -0.11 0.57 1.40
N SER A 129 0.97 1.30 1.66
CA SER A 129 1.55 1.31 3.00
C SER A 129 0.73 2.15 3.99
N LEU A 130 0.48 1.56 5.16
CA LEU A 130 -0.02 2.20 6.38
C LEU A 130 1.06 3.06 7.06
N LEU A 131 2.33 2.81 6.77
CA LEU A 131 3.45 3.64 7.21
C LEU A 131 3.65 4.79 6.22
N ASP A 132 4.05 5.94 6.74
CA ASP A 132 4.41 7.08 5.89
C ASP A 132 5.57 7.87 6.50
N TRP A 133 6.79 7.63 6.00
CA TRP A 133 8.00 8.32 6.46
C TRP A 133 8.19 9.71 5.85
N TYR A 134 7.18 10.22 5.12
CA TYR A 134 7.17 11.56 4.57
C TYR A 134 6.17 12.46 5.30
N HIS A 135 5.00 11.94 5.65
CA HIS A 135 3.94 12.73 6.30
C HIS A 135 4.40 13.30 7.66
N PRO A 136 4.26 14.61 7.91
CA PRO A 136 4.78 15.25 9.12
C PRO A 136 4.10 14.79 10.41
N ASP A 137 2.89 14.26 10.35
CA ASP A 137 2.18 13.75 11.53
C ASP A 137 2.33 12.23 11.76
N TYR A 138 3.16 11.53 10.97
CA TYR A 138 3.49 10.14 11.27
C TYR A 138 4.52 10.05 12.43
N PRO A 139 4.42 9.08 13.36
CA PRO A 139 5.37 8.91 14.46
C PRO A 139 6.83 8.76 14.01
N LYS A 140 7.76 9.50 14.65
CA LYS A 140 9.18 9.55 14.25
C LYS A 140 10.14 9.05 15.32
N TYR A 141 10.31 9.81 16.40
CA TYR A 141 11.43 9.60 17.35
C TYR A 141 11.43 8.22 18.01
N SER A 142 10.28 7.80 18.53
CA SER A 142 10.10 6.52 19.22
C SER A 142 9.69 5.38 18.29
N ASP A 143 9.46 5.67 17.01
CA ASP A 143 8.99 4.67 16.06
C ASP A 143 10.09 3.62 15.75
N ARG A 144 9.69 2.37 15.58
CA ARG A 144 10.61 1.24 15.33
C ARG A 144 11.35 1.37 13.99
N HIS A 145 10.71 1.96 13.00
CA HIS A 145 11.08 1.86 11.59
C HIS A 145 11.35 3.22 10.93
N HIS A 146 10.87 4.32 11.49
CA HIS A 146 11.00 5.64 10.90
C HIS A 146 12.49 6.00 10.71
N PRO A 147 12.87 6.65 9.58
CA PRO A 147 14.24 7.09 9.33
C PRO A 147 14.82 7.94 10.47
N MET A 148 13.99 8.80 11.05
CA MET A 148 14.35 9.72 12.14
C MET A 148 14.25 9.12 13.55
N ARG A 149 14.09 7.80 13.69
CA ARG A 149 14.06 7.16 15.00
C ARG A 149 15.34 7.42 15.81
N GLY A 150 15.16 7.80 17.07
CA GLY A 150 16.23 8.20 17.99
C GLY A 150 16.93 9.53 17.66
N ASN A 151 16.47 10.29 16.65
CA ASN A 151 17.03 11.61 16.35
C ASN A 151 16.46 12.66 17.31
N ILE A 152 17.30 13.22 18.19
CA ILE A 152 16.89 14.13 19.27
C ILE A 152 16.08 15.35 18.80
N ALA A 153 16.26 15.79 17.54
CA ALA A 153 15.50 16.90 16.97
C ALA A 153 13.97 16.63 16.94
N TYR A 154 13.56 15.36 16.91
CA TYR A 154 12.16 14.94 16.83
C TYR A 154 11.61 14.44 18.18
N LYS A 155 12.40 14.47 19.26
CA LYS A 155 12.02 13.86 20.55
C LYS A 155 10.75 14.48 21.15
N ASP A 156 10.65 15.80 21.09
CA ASP A 156 9.57 16.57 21.69
C ASP A 156 8.60 17.13 20.63
N GLU A 157 8.70 16.65 19.38
CA GLU A 157 7.83 17.04 18.27
C GLU A 157 6.37 16.72 18.60
N GLN A 158 5.50 17.71 18.44
CA GLN A 158 4.06 17.54 18.63
C GLN A 158 3.45 17.08 17.30
N ILE A 159 3.09 15.80 17.21
CA ILE A 159 2.39 15.23 16.06
C ILE A 159 0.90 15.10 16.34
N ASP A 160 0.09 15.32 15.31
CA ASP A 160 -1.35 15.11 15.36
C ASP A 160 -1.72 13.91 14.47
N PHE A 161 -1.64 12.72 15.06
CA PHE A 161 -1.80 11.48 14.31
C PHE A 161 -3.17 11.36 13.64
N GLU A 162 -4.21 12.04 14.14
CA GLU A 162 -5.52 12.08 13.50
C GLU A 162 -5.46 12.71 12.10
N ARG A 163 -4.63 13.75 11.89
CA ARG A 163 -4.41 14.31 10.56
C ARG A 163 -3.78 13.32 9.60
N TYR A 164 -2.86 12.48 10.09
CA TYR A 164 -2.31 11.40 9.28
C TYR A 164 -3.37 10.35 8.93
N LEU A 165 -4.23 9.97 9.88
CA LEU A 165 -5.31 9.02 9.63
C LEU A 165 -6.29 9.56 8.59
N ASP A 166 -6.70 10.83 8.70
CA ASP A 166 -7.55 11.48 7.70
C ASP A 166 -6.87 11.49 6.33
N PHE A 167 -5.58 11.87 6.25
CA PHE A 167 -4.79 11.81 5.02
C PHE A 167 -4.75 10.40 4.42
N MET A 168 -4.46 9.38 5.22
CA MET A 168 -4.37 7.99 4.80
C MET A 168 -5.72 7.47 4.27
N HIS A 169 -6.81 7.73 4.99
CA HIS A 169 -8.16 7.30 4.61
C HIS A 169 -8.62 7.98 3.32
N HIS A 170 -8.33 9.27 3.16
CA HIS A 170 -8.61 9.98 1.92
C HIS A 170 -7.82 9.42 0.72
N GLN A 171 -6.53 9.10 0.88
CA GLN A 171 -5.75 8.46 -0.18
C GLN A 171 -6.29 7.08 -0.56
N VAL A 172 -6.74 6.29 0.42
CA VAL A 172 -7.40 5.02 0.16
C VAL A 172 -8.74 5.22 -0.55
N GLU A 173 -9.52 6.26 -0.21
CA GLU A 173 -10.73 6.64 -0.95
C GLU A 173 -10.40 6.94 -2.42
N GLU A 174 -9.34 7.70 -2.70
CA GLU A 174 -8.90 7.96 -4.08
C GLU A 174 -8.59 6.67 -4.83
N ILE A 175 -7.89 5.74 -4.19
CA ILE A 175 -7.53 4.43 -4.78
C ILE A 175 -8.78 3.63 -5.13
N VAL A 176 -9.74 3.52 -4.21
CA VAL A 176 -10.94 2.68 -4.41
C VAL A 176 -12.01 3.35 -5.29
N THR A 177 -11.89 4.64 -5.60
CA THR A 177 -12.86 5.38 -6.43
C THR A 177 -12.33 5.80 -7.81
N LYS A 178 -11.04 6.14 -7.97
CA LYS A 178 -10.51 6.77 -9.19
C LYS A 178 -9.88 5.80 -10.21
N TYR A 179 -9.65 4.53 -9.84
CA TYR A 179 -8.91 3.54 -10.67
C TYR A 179 -9.78 2.37 -11.17
N GLY A 180 -11.10 2.49 -11.04
CA GLY A 180 -12.05 1.46 -11.46
C GLY A 180 -12.07 0.25 -10.51
N LYS A 181 -12.49 -0.92 -11.00
CA LYS A 181 -12.55 -2.13 -10.18
C LYS A 181 -11.15 -2.60 -9.78
N LEU A 182 -10.95 -2.78 -8.48
CA LEU A 182 -9.79 -3.45 -7.89
C LEU A 182 -10.19 -4.84 -7.41
N ASP A 183 -9.31 -5.82 -7.63
CA ASP A 183 -9.51 -7.20 -7.20
C ASP A 183 -8.74 -7.50 -5.91
N ILE A 184 -7.64 -6.79 -5.66
CA ILE A 184 -6.84 -6.89 -4.42
C ILE A 184 -6.49 -5.47 -3.93
N LEU A 185 -6.65 -5.23 -2.62
CA LEU A 185 -6.07 -4.09 -1.92
C LEU A 185 -5.21 -4.64 -0.81
N TRP A 186 -3.91 -4.34 -0.84
CA TRP A 186 -2.92 -4.98 0.00
C TRP A 186 -2.29 -3.94 0.93
N PHE A 187 -2.56 -4.01 2.23
CA PHE A 187 -2.09 -3.03 3.22
C PHE A 187 -0.77 -3.44 3.86
N ASP A 188 0.05 -2.47 4.28
CA ASP A 188 1.35 -2.81 4.87
C ASP A 188 1.92 -1.74 5.81
N PHE A 189 2.23 -2.03 7.06
CA PHE A 189 1.75 -3.15 7.86
C PHE A 189 1.59 -2.69 9.30
N SER A 190 0.87 -3.50 10.05
CA SER A 190 0.77 -3.35 11.49
C SER A 190 1.94 -3.98 12.24
N TYR A 191 2.45 -3.26 13.26
CA TYR A 191 3.56 -3.70 14.12
C TYR A 191 3.43 -3.07 15.52
N ALA A 192 3.91 -3.77 16.56
CA ALA A 192 3.90 -3.26 17.94
C ALA A 192 2.53 -2.68 18.34
N GLU A 193 2.44 -1.40 18.72
CA GLU A 193 1.19 -0.69 19.05
C GLU A 193 0.43 -0.11 17.83
N MET A 194 1.02 -0.19 16.64
CA MET A 194 0.48 0.33 15.39
C MET A 194 -0.33 -0.75 14.69
N PHE A 195 -1.50 -1.11 15.24
CA PHE A 195 -2.39 -2.14 14.67
C PHE A 195 -3.88 -1.88 14.93
N GLY A 196 -4.73 -2.53 14.13
CA GLY A 196 -6.18 -2.50 14.27
C GLY A 196 -6.74 -1.08 14.33
N GLU A 197 -7.47 -0.77 15.40
CA GLU A 197 -8.12 0.54 15.55
C GLU A 197 -7.16 1.72 15.74
N LYS A 198 -5.87 1.49 15.96
CA LYS A 198 -4.89 2.57 15.83
C LYS A 198 -4.94 3.21 14.44
N TRP A 199 -5.27 2.43 13.42
CA TRP A 199 -5.47 2.90 12.04
C TRP A 199 -6.89 3.37 11.74
N LYS A 200 -7.81 3.35 12.71
CA LYS A 200 -9.27 3.35 12.49
C LYS A 200 -9.66 2.29 11.45
N ALA A 201 -9.13 1.08 11.62
CA ALA A 201 -9.24 0.03 10.60
C ALA A 201 -10.70 -0.37 10.30
N SER A 202 -11.60 -0.29 11.29
CA SER A 202 -13.03 -0.50 11.03
C SER A 202 -13.59 0.50 10.04
N ASP A 203 -13.34 1.80 10.25
CA ASP A 203 -13.80 2.88 9.37
C ASP A 203 -13.16 2.77 7.98
N LEU A 204 -11.86 2.44 7.94
CA LEU A 204 -11.11 2.25 6.69
C LEU A 204 -11.72 1.13 5.84
N ILE A 205 -12.03 -0.01 6.46
CA ILE A 205 -12.62 -1.13 5.74
C ILE A 205 -14.08 -0.86 5.38
N GLU A 206 -14.85 -0.15 6.21
CA GLU A 206 -16.19 0.31 5.80
C GLU A 206 -16.14 1.17 4.54
N LEU A 207 -15.20 2.12 4.48
CA LEU A 207 -14.93 2.96 3.30
C LEU A 207 -14.55 2.12 2.07
N VAL A 208 -13.61 1.18 2.22
CA VAL A 208 -13.19 0.29 1.12
C VAL A 208 -14.37 -0.53 0.61
N ARG A 209 -15.15 -1.13 1.52
CA ARG A 209 -16.27 -2.03 1.18
C ARG A 209 -17.46 -1.27 0.58
N LYS A 210 -17.65 0.00 0.92
CA LYS A 210 -18.66 0.88 0.31
C LYS A 210 -18.45 1.03 -1.20
N TYR A 211 -17.21 1.17 -1.65
CA TYR A 211 -16.89 1.39 -3.07
C TYR A 211 -16.45 0.12 -3.82
N GLN A 212 -15.82 -0.83 -3.11
CA GLN A 212 -15.28 -2.06 -3.68
C GLN A 212 -15.69 -3.27 -2.82
N PRO A 213 -16.98 -3.67 -2.79
CA PRO A 213 -17.48 -4.73 -1.91
C PRO A 213 -16.81 -6.10 -2.13
N ASP A 214 -16.29 -6.35 -3.33
CA ASP A 214 -15.67 -7.61 -3.76
C ASP A 214 -14.13 -7.63 -3.65
N VAL A 215 -13.47 -6.52 -3.32
CA VAL A 215 -11.98 -6.45 -3.31
C VAL A 215 -11.40 -7.38 -2.26
N VAL A 216 -10.39 -8.18 -2.57
CA VAL A 216 -9.74 -9.02 -1.55
C VAL A 216 -8.73 -8.18 -0.77
N VAL A 217 -8.80 -8.19 0.56
CA VAL A 217 -7.87 -7.47 1.44
C VAL A 217 -7.03 -8.47 2.24
N ASP A 218 -5.78 -8.17 2.51
CA ASP A 218 -4.91 -9.00 3.35
C ASP A 218 -5.12 -8.73 4.85
N ASN A 219 -4.44 -9.46 5.73
CA ASN A 219 -4.62 -9.37 7.19
C ASN A 219 -3.71 -8.35 7.90
N ARG A 220 -2.97 -7.52 7.17
CA ARG A 220 -1.93 -6.63 7.74
C ARG A 220 -2.42 -5.35 8.38
N LEU A 221 -3.73 -5.10 8.39
CA LEU A 221 -4.32 -4.13 9.33
C LEU A 221 -4.24 -4.65 10.78
N GLU A 222 -4.17 -5.96 11.00
CA GLU A 222 -4.09 -6.55 12.34
C GLU A 222 -2.69 -7.05 12.70
N THR A 223 -2.00 -7.70 11.77
CA THR A 223 -0.74 -8.40 12.08
C THR A 223 0.13 -8.58 10.84
N SER A 224 1.45 -8.63 11.03
CA SER A 224 2.41 -8.93 9.97
C SER A 224 3.54 -9.79 10.54
N GLY A 225 3.83 -10.93 9.90
CA GLY A 225 4.93 -11.85 10.25
C GLY A 225 4.81 -12.59 11.60
N GLU A 226 4.03 -12.08 12.55
CA GLU A 226 3.96 -12.56 13.94
C GLU A 226 2.68 -13.34 14.28
N GLY A 227 1.75 -13.48 13.32
CA GLY A 227 0.49 -14.20 13.54
C GLY A 227 -0.45 -14.23 12.34
N PHE A 228 -1.66 -14.74 12.56
CA PHE A 228 -2.69 -14.85 11.53
C PHE A 228 -3.81 -13.81 11.65
N GLY A 229 -3.92 -13.12 12.78
CA GLY A 229 -5.01 -12.16 13.03
C GLY A 229 -6.32 -12.85 13.38
N SER A 230 -7.37 -12.06 13.51
CA SER A 230 -8.71 -12.51 13.92
C SER A 230 -9.40 -13.37 12.85
N ILE A 231 -8.96 -13.32 11.59
CA ILE A 231 -9.45 -14.20 10.50
C ILE A 231 -9.23 -15.70 10.79
N ALA A 232 -8.28 -16.04 11.68
CA ALA A 232 -8.02 -17.41 12.11
C ALA A 232 -8.66 -17.77 13.47
N THR A 233 -9.56 -16.93 13.98
CA THR A 233 -10.24 -17.11 15.29
C THR A 233 -11.76 -17.21 15.12
N GLU A 234 -12.48 -17.49 16.22
CA GLU A 234 -13.95 -17.52 16.23
C GLU A 234 -14.58 -16.12 16.13
N GLU A 235 -13.87 -15.09 16.61
CA GLU A 235 -14.30 -13.69 16.57
C GLU A 235 -13.59 -12.96 15.43
N ILE A 236 -14.19 -12.94 14.24
CA ILE A 236 -13.60 -12.29 13.07
C ILE A 236 -13.92 -10.79 13.10
N HIS A 237 -12.91 -9.94 13.24
CA HIS A 237 -13.11 -8.49 13.18
C HIS A 237 -13.51 -8.02 11.77
N SER A 238 -14.13 -6.84 11.70
CA SER A 238 -14.48 -6.18 10.42
C SER A 238 -13.25 -5.94 9.54
N TYR A 239 -12.08 -5.73 10.14
CA TYR A 239 -10.81 -5.41 9.49
C TYR A 239 -9.78 -6.55 9.48
N SER A 240 -10.24 -7.79 9.71
CA SER A 240 -9.39 -8.98 9.75
C SER A 240 -8.68 -9.33 8.43
N GLY A 241 -9.11 -8.73 7.34
CA GLY A 241 -8.74 -9.12 5.99
C GLY A 241 -9.54 -10.31 5.47
N ASP A 242 -9.12 -10.82 4.32
CA ASP A 242 -9.73 -11.95 3.63
C ASP A 242 -8.76 -13.13 3.48
N PHE A 243 -7.45 -12.92 3.66
CA PHE A 243 -6.43 -13.95 3.63
C PHE A 243 -5.23 -13.59 4.50
N VAL A 244 -4.50 -14.61 4.94
CA VAL A 244 -3.24 -14.45 5.67
C VAL A 244 -2.12 -14.17 4.67
N SER A 245 -1.40 -13.05 4.84
CA SER A 245 -0.28 -12.68 3.99
C SER A 245 0.85 -13.70 4.09
N PRO A 246 1.47 -14.12 2.97
CA PRO A 246 2.50 -15.17 2.96
C PRO A 246 3.90 -14.68 3.38
N GLU A 247 4.12 -13.36 3.43
CA GLU A 247 5.43 -12.77 3.70
C GLU A 247 5.65 -12.61 5.22
N GLN A 248 6.87 -12.94 5.65
CA GLN A 248 7.36 -12.87 7.03
C GLN A 248 8.25 -11.65 7.22
#